data_AF-A0A536ED63-F1
#
_entry.id   AF-A0A536ED63-F1
#
_cell.length_a   1.000
_cell.length_b   1.000
_cell.length_c   1.000
_cell.angle_alpha   90.00
_cell.angle_beta   90.00
_cell.angle_gamma   90.00
#
_symmetry.space_group_name_H-M   'P 1'
#
loop_
_entity.id
_entity.type
_entity.pdbx_description
1 polymer ?
#
loop_
_entity_poly.entity_id
_entity_poly.type
_entity_poly.pdbx_seq_one_letter_code
_entity_poly.pdbx_strand_id
1 'polypeptide(L)'
;MSNRPIEVLLVEDNPGDARLVRESLAEVRSRRFNLTHVDRLEDAIRRLERDEYDVVLLDLLLQDSQRLGTLMEIHSQAPKVPLSFLPAWQTKLSAFGH
;
A
#
# COMPACT_ATOMS: atom_id res chain seq x y z
N MET A 1 -25.52 -1.44 0.99
CA MET A 1 -24.05 -1.40 1.18
C MET A 1 -23.58 -0.03 0.73
N SER A 2 -22.81 0.67 1.57
CA SER A 2 -22.34 2.03 1.32
C SER A 2 -21.59 2.08 0.00
N ASN A 3 -22.12 2.81 -0.99
CA ASN A 3 -21.54 2.98 -2.33
C ASN A 3 -20.39 3.99 -2.34
N ARG A 4 -19.66 4.12 -1.22
CA ARG A 4 -18.53 5.04 -1.11
C ARG A 4 -17.26 4.36 -1.64
N PRO A 5 -16.33 5.11 -2.26
CA PRO A 5 -15.02 4.59 -2.59
C PRO A 5 -14.32 4.01 -1.36
N ILE A 6 -13.52 2.97 -1.58
CA ILE A 6 -12.60 2.43 -0.60
C ILE A 6 -11.36 3.32 -0.62
N GLU A 7 -11.04 3.93 0.51
CA GLU A 7 -9.87 4.79 0.68
C GLU A 7 -8.63 3.91 0.94
N VAL A 8 -7.66 3.96 0.02
CA VAL A 8 -6.45 3.12 0.02
C VAL A 8 -5.23 4.02 0.18
N LEU A 9 -4.39 3.72 1.17
CA LEU A 9 -3.05 4.29 1.29
C LEU A 9 -2.01 3.27 0.81
N LEU A 10 -1.20 3.62 -0.18
CA LEU A 10 -0.10 2.80 -0.70
C LEU A 10 1.23 3.42 -0.31
N VAL A 11 2.13 2.60 0.26
CA VAL A 11 3.51 2.95 0.57
C VAL A 11 4.43 2.12 -0.33
N GLU A 12 5.07 2.79 -1.29
CA GLU A 12 5.87 2.15 -2.35
C GLU A 12 6.89 3.17 -2.91
N ASP A 13 8.18 2.90 -2.81
CA ASP A 13 9.23 3.81 -3.29
C ASP A 13 9.49 3.66 -4.79
N ASN A 14 9.11 2.53 -5.38
CA ASN A 14 9.23 2.28 -6.81
C ASN A 14 8.01 2.84 -7.57
N PRO A 15 8.16 3.91 -8.36
CA PRO A 15 7.03 4.49 -9.10
C PRO A 15 6.44 3.54 -10.15
N GLY A 16 7.21 2.56 -10.63
CA GLY A 16 6.74 1.51 -11.53
C GLY A 16 5.76 0.55 -10.83
N ASP A 17 6.12 0.10 -9.63
CA ASP A 17 5.29 -0.80 -8.84
C ASP A 17 4.04 -0.07 -8.32
N ALA A 18 4.18 1.18 -7.91
CA ALA A 18 3.05 2.03 -7.52
C ALA A 18 2.04 2.22 -8.66
N ARG A 19 2.54 2.36 -9.89
CA ARG A 19 1.72 2.43 -11.09
C ARG A 19 0.97 1.13 -11.36
N LEU A 20 1.63 -0.03 -11.23
CA LEU A 20 0.98 -1.33 -11.42
C LEU A 20 -0.15 -1.56 -10.42
N VAL A 21 0.02 -1.16 -9.16
CA VAL A 21 -1.05 -1.23 -8.15
C VAL A 21 -2.22 -0.33 -8.54
N ARG A 22 -1.95 0.90 -8.99
CA ARG A 22 -3.00 1.83 -9.46
C ARG A 22 -3.79 1.26 -10.64
N GLU A 23 -3.11 0.68 -11.62
CA GLU A 23 -3.73 0.05 -12.79
C GLU A 23 -4.58 -1.16 -12.37
N SER A 24 -4.04 -2.02 -11.51
CA SER A 24 -4.75 -3.20 -10.98
C SER A 24 -6.03 -2.82 -10.24
N LEU A 25 -6.01 -1.77 -9.39
CA LEU A 25 -7.20 -1.27 -8.70
C LEU A 25 -8.22 -0.65 -9.66
N ALA A 26 -7.76 0.00 -10.74
CA ALA A 26 -8.63 0.59 -11.75
C ALA A 26 -9.38 -0.45 -12.60
N GLU A 27 -8.83 -1.66 -12.74
CA GLU A 27 -9.47 -2.77 -13.47
C GLU A 27 -10.66 -3.39 -12.69
N VAL A 28 -10.73 -3.19 -11.38
CA VAL A 28 -11.80 -3.74 -10.53
C VAL A 28 -13.10 -2.93 -10.74
N ARG A 29 -14.02 -3.46 -11.55
CA ARG A 29 -15.29 -2.79 -11.87
C ARG A 29 -16.35 -2.84 -10.77
N SER A 30 -16.20 -3.75 -9.80
CA SER A 30 -17.20 -4.01 -8.75
C SER A 30 -17.13 -3.03 -7.58
N ARG A 31 -16.06 -2.23 -7.46
CA ARG A 31 -15.79 -1.28 -6.38
C ARG A 31 -15.07 -0.06 -6.93
N ARG A 32 -15.21 1.08 -6.27
CA ARG A 32 -14.37 2.26 -6.53
C ARG A 32 -13.29 2.33 -5.46
N PHE A 33 -12.09 2.71 -5.87
CA PHE A 33 -10.95 2.91 -4.98
C PHE A 33 -10.44 4.34 -5.15
N ASN A 34 -10.13 4.98 -4.03
CA ASN A 34 -9.36 6.22 -4.03
C ASN A 34 -7.96 5.90 -3.49
N LEU A 35 -6.95 6.03 -4.34
CA LEU A 35 -5.58 5.63 -4.02
C LEU A 35 -4.72 6.85 -3.72
N THR A 36 -4.33 7.00 -2.46
CA THR A 36 -3.26 7.88 -2.02
C THR A 36 -1.95 7.09 -2.02
N HIS A 37 -0.92 7.61 -2.69
CA HIS A 37 0.39 6.97 -2.74
C HIS A 37 1.43 7.88 -2.07
N VAL A 38 2.30 7.26 -1.28
CA VAL A 38 3.50 7.87 -0.68
C VAL A 38 4.69 6.94 -0.90
N ASP A 39 5.89 7.50 -1.01
CA ASP A 39 7.13 6.75 -1.24
C ASP A 39 7.84 6.37 0.07
N ARG A 40 7.42 6.95 1.20
CA ARG A 40 8.05 6.74 2.51
C ARG A 40 7.04 6.41 3.59
N LEU A 41 7.47 5.56 4.54
CA LEU A 41 6.69 5.20 5.71
C LEU A 41 6.36 6.42 6.59
N GLU A 42 7.30 7.34 6.76
CA GLU A 42 7.08 8.55 7.55
C GLU A 42 5.92 9.41 7.01
N ASP A 43 5.77 9.48 5.69
CA ASP A 43 4.66 10.17 5.04
C ASP A 43 3.33 9.41 5.21
N ALA A 44 3.40 8.08 5.22
CA ALA A 44 2.25 7.24 5.49
C ALA A 44 1.71 7.47 6.91
N ILE A 45 2.59 7.53 7.91
CA ILE A 45 2.22 7.81 9.30
C ILE A 45 1.58 9.21 9.41
N ARG A 46 2.20 10.25 8.82
CA ARG A 46 1.64 11.61 8.79
C ARG A 46 0.27 11.69 8.13
N ARG A 47 0.00 10.84 7.13
CA ARG A 47 -1.31 10.74 6.47
C ARG A 47 -2.33 10.02 7.35
N LEU A 48 -1.95 8.93 8.00
CA LEU A 48 -2.83 8.16 8.90
C LEU A 48 -3.27 8.98 10.13
N GLU A 49 -2.48 9.97 10.56
CA GLU A 49 -2.86 10.90 11.62
C GLU A 49 -3.92 11.93 11.18
N ARG A 50 -4.06 12.18 9.88
CA ARG A 50 -4.88 13.28 9.33
C ARG A 50 -6.11 12.82 8.58
N ASP A 51 -6.00 11.68 7.89
CA ASP A 51 -7.02 11.15 7.00
C ASP A 51 -7.43 9.74 7.44
N GLU A 52 -8.66 9.33 7.13
CA GLU A 52 -9.12 7.97 7.34
C GLU A 52 -8.91 7.11 6.09
N TYR A 53 -8.34 5.92 6.28
CA TYR A 53 -8.16 4.93 5.21
C TYR A 53 -8.83 3.60 5.59
N ASP A 54 -9.45 2.96 4.61
CA ASP A 54 -10.07 1.64 4.80
C ASP A 54 -9.02 0.52 4.76
N VAL A 55 -7.91 0.74 4.04
CA VAL A 55 -6.81 -0.21 3.92
C VAL A 55 -5.49 0.51 3.65
N VAL A 56 -4.41 -0.02 4.23
CA VAL A 56 -3.04 0.38 3.93
C VAL A 56 -2.35 -0.78 3.21
N LEU A 57 -1.84 -0.51 2.01
CA LEU A 57 -1.00 -1.42 1.22
C LEU A 57 0.45 -1.00 1.44
N LEU A 58 1.21 -1.85 2.11
CA LEU A 58 2.64 -1.68 2.31
C LEU A 58 3.37 -2.62 1.36
N ASP A 59 4.19 -2.09 0.47
CA ASP A 59 5.11 -2.93 -0.28
C ASP A 59 6.24 -3.43 0.62
N LEU A 60 6.49 -4.74 0.58
CA LEU A 60 7.47 -5.43 1.42
C LEU A 60 8.84 -5.59 0.72
N LEU A 61 9.02 -5.01 -0.47
CA LEU A 61 10.29 -5.02 -1.19
C LEU A 61 11.16 -3.81 -0.90
N LEU A 62 10.65 -2.85 -0.11
CA LEU A 62 11.45 -1.88 0.61
C LEU A 62 12.61 -2.61 1.29
N GLN A 63 13.81 -2.46 0.72
CA GLN A 63 15.04 -3.10 1.19
C GLN A 63 15.58 -2.49 2.48
N ASP A 64 14.73 -1.88 3.30
CA ASP A 64 15.13 -1.35 4.58
C ASP A 64 14.58 -2.21 5.72
N SER A 65 15.39 -3.22 6.05
CA SER A 65 15.80 -3.67 7.40
C SER A 65 14.82 -3.78 8.58
N GLN A 66 13.52 -3.47 8.48
CA GLN A 66 12.60 -3.37 9.62
C GLN A 66 11.19 -3.94 9.38
N ARG A 67 11.03 -4.98 8.56
CA ARG A 67 9.72 -5.60 8.23
C ARG A 67 8.79 -5.91 9.44
N LEU A 68 9.35 -6.22 10.61
CA LEU A 68 8.57 -6.39 11.85
C LEU A 68 8.35 -5.09 12.62
N GLY A 69 9.33 -4.18 12.65
CA GLY A 69 9.23 -2.89 13.34
C GLY A 69 8.17 -2.00 12.70
N THR A 70 8.19 -1.90 11.37
CA THR A 70 7.19 -1.18 10.58
C THR A 70 5.78 -1.75 10.77
N LEU A 71 5.67 -3.09 10.86
CA LEU A 71 4.38 -3.74 11.11
C LEU A 71 3.84 -3.42 12.50
N MET A 72 4.70 -3.45 13.52
CA MET A 72 4.33 -3.11 14.89
C MET A 72 3.94 -1.64 15.05
N GLU A 73 4.63 -0.74 14.35
CA GLU A 73 4.35 0.70 14.39
C GLU A 73 2.99 1.01 13.73
N ILE A 74 2.73 0.50 12.53
CA ILE A 74 1.44 0.68 11.84
C ILE A 74 0.30 0.04 12.64
N HIS A 75 0.49 -1.18 13.16
CA HIS A 75 -0.52 -1.85 13.98
C HIS A 75 -0.78 -1.10 15.30
N SER A 76 0.24 -0.49 15.92
CA SER A 76 0.06 0.31 17.13
C SER A 76 -0.79 1.57 16.89
N GLN A 77 -0.67 2.17 15.69
CA GLN A 77 -1.38 3.39 15.33
C GLN A 77 -2.80 3.11 14.82
N ALA A 78 -3.03 1.96 14.17
CA ALA A 78 -4.31 1.62 13.58
C ALA A 78 -4.74 0.15 13.87
N PRO A 79 -4.96 -0.22 15.14
CA PRO A 79 -5.21 -1.62 15.54
C PRO A 79 -6.51 -2.23 15.01
N LYS A 80 -7.41 -1.42 14.42
CA LYS A 80 -8.69 -1.87 13.87
C LYS A 80 -8.69 -1.98 12.34
N VAL A 81 -7.61 -1.56 11.68
CA VAL A 81 -7.51 -1.57 10.21
C VAL A 81 -6.91 -2.91 9.77
N PRO A 82 -7.58 -3.69 8.90
CA PRO A 82 -7.02 -4.92 8.36
C PRO A 82 -5.76 -4.64 7.53
N LEU A 83 -4.65 -5.28 7.90
CA LEU A 83 -3.37 -5.21 7.19
C LEU A 83 -3.28 -6.33 6.16
N SER A 84 -3.00 -6.00 4.90
CA SER A 84 -2.81 -6.97 3.82
C SER A 84 -1.47 -6.74 3.14
N PHE A 85 -0.78 -7.84 2.81
CA PHE A 85 0.55 -7.81 2.22
C PHE A 85 0.49 -8.14 0.75
N LEU A 86 1.30 -7.46 -0.07
CA LEU A 86 1.52 -7.85 -1.45
C LEU A 86 2.68 -8.86 -1.51
N PRO A 87 2.41 -10.13 -1.87
CA PRO A 87 3.47 -11.11 -2.11
C PRO A 87 4.22 -10.79 -3.42
N ALA A 88 5.55 -10.80 -3.34
CA ALA A 88 6.50 -10.39 -4.38
C ALA A 88 6.59 -11.31 -5.63
N TRP A 89 5.47 -11.82 -6.15
CA TRP A 89 5.48 -12.74 -7.29
C TRP A 89 5.68 -12.04 -8.65
N GLN A 90 5.66 -10.71 -8.73
CA GLN A 90 5.90 -9.98 -9.99
C GLN A 90 7.36 -9.47 -10.13
N THR A 91 8.07 -9.20 -9.03
CA THR A 91 9.33 -8.42 -9.07
C THR A 91 10.53 -9.18 -9.63
N LYS A 92 10.46 -10.52 -9.74
CA LYS A 92 11.57 -11.32 -10.30
C LYS A 92 11.57 -11.47 -11.82
N LEU A 93 10.53 -11.05 -12.53
CA LEU A 93 10.47 -11.22 -13.99
C LEU A 93 11.09 -10.04 -14.78
N SER A 94 11.28 -8.88 -14.16
CA SER A 94 11.89 -7.71 -14.82
C SER A 94 13.42 -7.67 -14.74
N ALA A 95 14.04 -8.47 -13.87
CA ALA A 95 15.50 -8.48 -13.67
C ALA A 95 16.27 -9.49 -14.56
N PHE A 96 15.59 -10.24 -15.42
CA PHE A 96 16.20 -11.19 -16.38
C PHE A 96 15.87 -10.86 -17.85
N GLY A 97 15.52 -9.61 -18.14
CA GLY A 97 15.19 -9.15 -19.48
C GLY A 97 16.03 -7.96 -19.92
N HIS A 98 17.36 -8.12 -19.97
CA HIS A 98 18.27 -7.67 -21.04
C HIS A 98 19.72 -8.04 -20.74
#